data_AF-A0A815CF59-F1
#
_entry.id   AF-A0A815CF59-F1
#
_cell.length_a   1.000
_cell.length_b   1.000
_cell.length_c   1.000
_cell.angle_alpha   90.00
_cell.angle_beta   90.00
_cell.angle_gamma   90.00
#
_symmetry.space_group_name_H-M   'P 1'
#
loop_
_entity.id
_entity.type
_entity.pdbx_description
1 polymer ?
#
loop_
_entity_poly.entity_id
_entity_poly.type
_entity_poly.pdbx_seq_one_letter_code
_entity_poly.pdbx_strand_id
1 'polypeptide(L)'
;MINSEADNFLQSTSLSEEGDIDRDRIIDGHLVPDEYFCPVCQCLLWKPCSCASCRHLFCQKCLYTWLENSYSRDRCPFQCEPFEEGRCPPYINSLLDRLNIHCRNVSFGCREVLSYSSLEQHENMECKYRIQRCSRCEQLILLSEVDKHPTFPRPFQ
;
A
#
# COMPACT_ATOMS: atom_id res chain seq x y z
N MET A 1 -15.92 -13.83 35.74
CA MET A 1 -14.77 -14.73 35.55
C MET A 1 -14.72 -15.11 34.08
N ILE A 2 -13.61 -14.78 33.43
CA ILE A 2 -13.06 -15.25 32.13
C ILE A 2 -13.89 -15.02 30.84
N ASN A 3 -13.37 -14.16 29.96
CA ASN A 3 -12.99 -14.42 28.54
C ASN A 3 -12.41 -13.09 27.99
N SER A 4 -11.11 -12.97 27.67
CA SER A 4 -10.45 -13.40 26.42
C SER A 4 -11.20 -12.85 25.20
N GLU A 5 -10.73 -11.78 24.57
CA GLU A 5 -9.92 -11.79 23.33
C GLU A 5 -9.20 -10.42 23.27
N ALA A 6 -7.87 -10.25 23.24
CA ALA A 6 -6.89 -10.75 22.28
C ALA A 6 -7.28 -10.49 20.83
N ASP A 7 -7.30 -9.21 20.43
CA ASP A 7 -7.00 -8.88 19.04
C ASP A 7 -5.96 -7.75 18.94
N ASN A 8 -4.91 -8.12 18.21
CA ASN A 8 -3.70 -7.39 17.88
C ASN A 8 -3.99 -5.98 17.36
N PHE A 9 -3.63 -4.97 18.15
CA PHE A 9 -3.37 -3.64 17.60
C PHE A 9 -1.88 -3.52 17.26
N LEU A 10 -1.48 -4.20 16.18
CA LEU A 10 -0.23 -3.86 15.50
C LEU A 10 -0.45 -2.52 14.82
N GLN A 11 -0.20 -1.44 15.55
CA GLN A 11 -0.18 -0.10 14.95
C GLN A 11 1.11 0.03 14.12
N SER A 12 1.01 -0.40 12.87
CA SER A 12 1.93 -0.06 11.80
C SER A 12 1.96 1.46 11.68
N THR A 13 3.07 2.06 12.12
CA THR A 13 3.33 3.48 11.92
C THR A 13 3.95 3.59 10.53
N SER A 14 3.15 4.08 9.59
CA SER A 14 3.44 4.23 8.17
C SER A 14 4.61 5.19 7.93
N LEU A 15 5.68 4.70 7.32
CA LEU A 15 6.58 5.52 6.49
C LEU A 15 6.32 5.31 4.98
N SER A 16 5.22 4.64 4.65
CA SER A 16 4.59 4.57 3.33
C SER A 16 3.25 3.88 3.57
N GLU A 17 2.12 4.53 3.26
CA GLU A 17 0.83 3.88 3.41
C GLU A 17 0.75 2.65 2.51
N GLU A 18 0.11 1.58 2.97
CA GLU A 18 -0.02 0.35 2.20
C GLU A 18 -0.64 0.63 0.82
N GLY A 19 0.06 0.22 -0.24
CA GLY A 19 -0.42 0.35 -1.62
C GLY A 19 0.09 1.57 -2.41
N ASP A 20 0.84 2.49 -1.80
CA ASP A 20 1.40 3.62 -2.55
C ASP A 20 2.67 3.20 -3.31
N ILE A 21 2.52 2.97 -4.61
CA ILE A 21 3.61 2.66 -5.53
C ILE A 21 3.91 3.91 -6.37
N ASP A 22 4.88 4.69 -5.92
CA ASP A 22 5.39 5.85 -6.66
C ASP A 22 5.98 5.43 -8.01
N ARG A 23 5.88 6.30 -9.01
CA ARG A 23 6.45 6.11 -10.34
C ARG A 23 7.96 5.84 -10.29
N ASP A 24 8.69 6.45 -9.35
CA ASP A 24 10.13 6.28 -9.18
C ASP A 24 10.52 4.86 -8.75
N ARG A 25 9.58 4.09 -8.21
CA ARG A 25 9.80 2.68 -7.86
C ARG A 25 9.69 1.75 -9.06
N ILE A 26 9.14 2.21 -10.19
CA ILE A 26 8.88 1.40 -11.37
C ILE A 26 10.08 1.52 -12.31
N ILE A 27 10.67 0.38 -12.71
CA ILE A 27 11.70 0.36 -13.74
C ILE A 27 11.08 0.87 -15.04
N ASP A 28 11.74 1.86 -15.65
CA ASP A 28 11.22 2.58 -16.82
C ASP A 28 9.85 3.23 -16.58
N GLY A 29 9.56 3.67 -15.34
CA GLY A 29 8.28 4.25 -14.94
C GLY A 29 7.79 5.44 -15.77
N HIS A 30 8.70 6.16 -16.43
CA HIS A 30 8.38 7.24 -17.37
C HIS A 30 7.72 6.75 -18.68
N LEU A 31 7.84 5.47 -19.02
CA LEU A 31 7.16 4.84 -20.17
C LEU A 31 5.77 4.30 -19.82
N VAL A 32 5.41 4.27 -18.53
CA VAL A 32 4.11 3.79 -18.07
C VAL A 32 3.05 4.87 -18.31
N PRO A 33 1.98 4.58 -19.08
CA PRO A 33 0.92 5.54 -19.33
C PRO A 33 0.22 6.06 -18.07
N ASP A 34 -0.20 7.32 -18.09
CA ASP A 34 -0.83 7.99 -16.95
C ASP A 34 -2.18 7.36 -16.54
N GLU A 35 -2.84 6.64 -17.44
CA GLU A 35 -4.07 5.88 -17.16
C GLU A 35 -3.90 4.77 -16.12
N TYR A 36 -2.66 4.33 -15.84
CA TYR A 36 -2.34 3.37 -14.79
C TYR A 36 -2.05 4.02 -13.43
N PHE A 37 -2.13 5.34 -13.33
CA PHE A 37 -1.92 6.08 -12.09
C PHE A 37 -3.26 6.57 -11.55
N CYS A 38 -3.45 6.43 -10.25
CA CYS A 38 -4.67 6.86 -9.60
C CYS A 38 -4.73 8.40 -9.59
N PRO A 39 -5.82 9.02 -10.04
CA PRO A 39 -5.94 10.48 -10.05
C PRO A 39 -6.08 11.10 -8.65
N VAL A 40 -6.29 10.28 -7.61
CA VAL A 40 -6.42 10.73 -6.21
C VAL A 40 -5.08 10.78 -5.50
N CYS A 41 -4.31 9.67 -5.49
CA CYS A 41 -3.01 9.61 -4.83
C CYS A 41 -1.82 9.82 -5.77
N GLN A 42 -2.03 9.90 -7.08
CA GLN A 42 -1.01 10.04 -8.13
C GLN A 42 0.03 8.90 -8.19
N CYS A 43 -0.20 7.81 -7.45
CA CYS A 43 0.61 6.59 -7.49
C CYS A 43 0.04 5.58 -8.48
N LEU A 44 0.82 4.56 -8.85
CA LEU A 44 0.34 3.43 -9.65
C LEU A 44 -0.87 2.78 -8.95
N LEU A 45 -1.88 2.41 -9.73
CA LEU A 45 -3.13 1.84 -9.23
C LEU A 45 -2.91 0.63 -8.33
N TRP A 46 -3.40 0.69 -7.10
CA TRP A 46 -3.41 -0.42 -6.13
C TRP A 46 -4.81 -0.97 -5.93
N LYS A 47 -4.98 -2.26 -6.20
CA LYS A 47 -6.27 -2.98 -6.23
C LYS A 47 -7.32 -2.15 -7.00
N PRO A 48 -7.15 -1.95 -8.32
CA PRO A 48 -7.91 -0.96 -9.08
C PRO A 48 -9.42 -1.23 -9.11
N CYS A 49 -10.21 -0.19 -8.81
CA CYS A 49 -11.66 -0.12 -9.02
C CYS A 49 -11.98 0.90 -10.12
N SER A 50 -13.15 0.79 -10.77
CA SER A 50 -13.57 1.75 -11.80
C SER A 50 -14.93 2.37 -11.49
N CYS A 51 -15.20 3.55 -12.03
CA CYS A 51 -16.57 4.08 -12.07
C CYS A 51 -17.30 3.55 -13.32
N ALA A 52 -18.52 3.01 -13.18
CA ALA A 52 -19.27 2.47 -14.31
C ALA A 52 -19.60 3.54 -15.37
N SER A 53 -19.86 4.78 -14.92
CA SER A 53 -20.28 5.89 -15.78
C SER A 53 -19.13 6.49 -16.60
N CYS A 54 -18.02 6.89 -15.95
CA CYS A 54 -16.89 7.54 -16.64
C CYS A 54 -15.70 6.63 -16.93
N ARG A 55 -15.71 5.38 -16.43
CA ARG A 55 -14.68 4.35 -16.63
C ARG A 55 -13.27 4.72 -16.16
N HIS A 56 -13.09 5.80 -15.41
CA HIS A 56 -11.83 6.12 -14.75
C HIS A 56 -11.50 5.09 -13.67
N LEU A 57 -10.20 4.82 -13.51
CA LEU A 57 -9.65 3.87 -12.56
C LEU A 57 -9.13 4.59 -11.31
N PHE A 58 -9.29 3.95 -10.15
CA PHE A 58 -8.83 4.44 -8.86
C PHE A 58 -8.26 3.29 -8.04
N CYS A 59 -7.36 3.58 -7.10
CA CYS A 59 -7.06 2.61 -6.04
C CYS A 59 -8.32 2.35 -5.22
N GLN A 60 -8.55 1.11 -4.80
CA GLN A 60 -9.70 0.74 -3.97
C GLN A 60 -9.82 1.63 -2.72
N LYS A 61 -8.71 1.78 -1.98
CA LYS A 61 -8.64 2.63 -0.79
C LYS A 61 -9.00 4.07 -1.10
N CYS A 62 -8.39 4.66 -2.13
CA CYS A 62 -8.64 6.06 -2.52
C CYS A 62 -10.12 6.31 -2.86
N LEU A 63 -10.75 5.39 -3.60
CA LEU A 63 -12.14 5.52 -3.97
C LEU A 63 -13.07 5.40 -2.76
N TYR A 64 -12.87 4.40 -1.91
CA TYR A 64 -13.74 4.22 -0.74
C TYR A 64 -13.57 5.32 0.30
N THR A 65 -12.33 5.77 0.57
CA THR A 65 -12.11 6.95 1.42
C THR A 65 -12.77 8.21 0.84
N TRP A 66 -12.80 8.36 -0.48
CA TRP A 66 -13.51 9.47 -1.12
C TRP A 66 -15.03 9.38 -0.93
N LEU A 67 -15.61 8.18 -1.05
CA LEU A 67 -17.05 7.95 -0.89
C LEU A 67 -17.51 7.97 0.59
N GLU A 68 -16.62 7.76 1.54
CA GLU A 68 -16.93 7.90 2.97
C GLU A 68 -17.23 9.37 3.36
N ASN A 69 -16.68 10.34 2.62
CA ASN A 69 -16.94 11.75 2.85
C ASN A 69 -18.41 12.10 2.53
N SER A 70 -19.11 12.71 3.48
CA SER A 70 -20.52 13.05 3.38
C SER A 70 -20.86 13.94 2.17
N TYR A 71 -19.90 14.73 1.67
CA TYR A 71 -20.08 15.59 0.50
C TYR A 71 -19.92 14.85 -0.84
N SER A 72 -19.42 13.62 -0.85
CA SER A 72 -19.12 12.86 -2.08
C SER A 72 -19.63 11.43 -2.05
N ARG A 73 -20.53 11.09 -1.12
CA ARG A 73 -21.06 9.74 -0.88
C ARG A 73 -21.53 8.98 -2.11
N ASP A 74 -22.09 9.69 -3.09
CA ASP A 74 -22.60 9.12 -4.33
C ASP A 74 -21.95 9.74 -5.58
N ARG A 75 -20.76 10.33 -5.42
CA ARG A 75 -20.02 10.98 -6.50
C ARG A 75 -18.60 10.47 -6.58
N CYS A 76 -18.22 9.92 -7.74
CA CYS A 76 -16.81 9.62 -7.99
C CYS A 76 -15.96 10.91 -8.01
N PRO A 77 -14.63 10.82 -7.96
CA PRO A 77 -13.75 12.01 -8.06
C PRO A 77 -13.95 12.87 -9.32
N PHE A 78 -14.55 12.31 -10.37
CA PHE A 78 -14.94 13.04 -11.61
C PHE A 78 -16.41 13.47 -11.61
N GLN A 79 -17.07 13.48 -10.44
CA GLN A 79 -18.41 14.01 -10.22
C GLN A 79 -19.54 13.28 -10.97
N CYS A 80 -19.37 12.00 -11.32
CA CYS A 80 -20.49 11.19 -11.83
C CYS A 80 -21.48 10.89 -10.71
N GLU A 81 -22.78 11.07 -10.97
CA GLU A 81 -23.87 10.86 -10.01
C GLU A 81 -25.07 10.16 -10.69
N PRO A 82 -25.61 9.06 -10.14
CA PRO A 82 -25.09 8.33 -8.98
C PRO A 82 -23.77 7.61 -9.32
N PHE A 83 -22.91 7.44 -8.32
CA PHE A 83 -21.76 6.57 -8.42
C PHE A 83 -22.21 5.10 -8.45
N GLU A 84 -21.74 4.38 -9.45
CA GLU A 84 -21.80 2.93 -9.53
C GLU A 84 -20.39 2.37 -9.72
N GLU A 85 -20.02 1.36 -8.93
CA GLU A 85 -18.75 0.68 -9.09
C GLU A 85 -18.78 -0.17 -10.37
N GLY A 86 -17.91 0.17 -11.32
CA GLY A 86 -17.74 -0.55 -12.57
C GLY A 86 -16.75 -1.70 -12.42
N ARG A 87 -16.88 -2.71 -13.30
CA ARG A 87 -15.90 -3.78 -13.40
C ARG A 87 -14.56 -3.24 -13.93
N CYS A 88 -13.50 -3.44 -13.17
CA CYS A 88 -12.15 -3.20 -13.65
C CYS A 88 -11.87 -4.11 -14.87
N PRO A 89 -11.39 -3.57 -16.00
CA PRO A 89 -11.08 -4.39 -17.15
C PRO A 89 -10.03 -5.46 -16.81
N PRO A 90 -10.22 -6.74 -17.21
CA PRO A 90 -9.36 -7.83 -16.78
C PRO A 90 -7.89 -7.66 -17.21
N TYR A 91 -7.66 -6.92 -18.30
CA TYR A 91 -6.31 -6.65 -18.80
C TYR A 91 -5.51 -5.71 -17.89
N ILE A 92 -6.14 -4.88 -17.05
CA ILE A 92 -5.43 -3.93 -16.17
C ILE A 92 -4.49 -4.68 -15.24
N ASN A 93 -4.98 -5.69 -14.52
CA ASN A 93 -4.14 -6.49 -13.63
C ASN A 93 -3.01 -7.19 -14.39
N SER A 94 -3.29 -7.72 -15.59
CA SER A 94 -2.26 -8.35 -16.42
C SER A 94 -1.20 -7.37 -16.94
N LEU A 95 -1.54 -6.09 -17.12
CA LEU A 95 -0.58 -5.05 -17.50
C LEU A 95 0.24 -4.59 -16.31
N LEU A 96 -0.41 -4.37 -15.16
CA LEU A 96 0.26 -4.02 -13.90
C LEU A 96 1.29 -5.10 -13.51
N ASP A 97 0.94 -6.38 -13.66
CA ASP A 97 1.82 -7.49 -13.30
C ASP A 97 3.07 -7.64 -14.20
N ARG A 98 3.09 -6.99 -15.36
CA ARG A 98 4.29 -6.94 -16.24
C ARG A 98 5.28 -5.85 -15.83
N LEU A 99 4.89 -4.96 -14.93
CA LEU A 99 5.78 -3.93 -14.43
C LEU A 99 6.80 -4.54 -13.48
N ASN A 100 8.04 -4.10 -13.61
CA ASN A 100 9.11 -4.43 -12.69
C ASN A 100 9.21 -3.31 -11.65
N ILE A 101 8.96 -3.63 -10.38
CA ILE A 101 8.80 -2.64 -9.32
C ILE A 101 9.81 -2.91 -8.22
N HIS A 102 10.57 -1.89 -7.83
CA HIS A 102 11.45 -1.93 -6.68
C HIS A 102 10.65 -1.98 -5.37
N CYS A 103 11.13 -2.83 -4.45
CA CYS A 103 10.64 -2.85 -3.07
C CYS A 103 10.73 -1.44 -2.44
N ARG A 104 9.71 -1.04 -1.68
CA ARG A 104 9.67 0.25 -0.93
C ARG A 104 10.87 0.45 0.00
N ASN A 105 11.50 -0.65 0.43
CA ASN A 105 12.65 -0.64 1.32
C ASN A 105 14.01 -0.60 0.60
N VAL A 106 14.05 -0.17 -0.67
CA VAL A 106 15.30 -0.01 -1.43
C VAL A 106 16.30 0.91 -0.75
N SER A 107 15.82 1.99 -0.13
CA SER A 107 16.63 2.92 0.67
C SER A 107 17.24 2.28 1.91
N PHE A 108 16.64 1.21 2.43
CA PHE A 108 17.13 0.44 3.57
C PHE A 108 18.01 -0.74 3.14
N GLY A 109 18.14 -1.01 1.84
CA GLY A 109 19.03 -2.03 1.28
C GLY A 109 18.35 -3.19 0.56
N CYS A 110 17.01 -3.20 0.44
CA CYS A 110 16.33 -4.23 -0.35
C CYS A 110 16.62 -4.03 -1.85
N ARG A 111 17.14 -5.05 -2.54
CA ARG A 111 17.44 -4.98 -3.98
C ARG A 111 16.48 -5.79 -4.84
N GLU A 112 15.42 -6.34 -4.24
CA GLU A 112 14.43 -7.12 -4.96
C GLU A 112 13.63 -6.25 -5.94
N VAL A 113 13.43 -6.81 -7.12
CA VAL A 113 12.57 -6.28 -8.19
C VAL A 113 11.44 -7.27 -8.36
N LEU A 114 10.21 -6.80 -8.24
CA LEU A 114 9.03 -7.62 -8.02
C LEU A 114 7.96 -7.28 -9.06
N SER A 115 7.14 -8.27 -9.39
CA SER A 115 5.89 -8.05 -10.12
C SER A 115 4.83 -7.43 -9.20
N TYR A 116 3.84 -6.76 -9.78
CA TYR A 116 2.74 -6.18 -9.02
C TYR A 116 2.04 -7.18 -8.08
N SER A 117 1.80 -8.43 -8.52
CA SER A 117 1.17 -9.46 -7.69
C SER A 117 2.02 -9.95 -6.51
N SER A 118 3.36 -9.91 -6.62
CA SER A 118 4.28 -10.38 -5.58
C SER A 118 4.67 -9.30 -4.56
N LEU A 119 4.40 -8.02 -4.86
CA LEU A 119 4.76 -6.89 -4.00
C LEU A 119 4.19 -7.02 -2.58
N GLU A 120 2.89 -7.27 -2.44
CA GLU A 120 2.22 -7.31 -1.13
C GLU A 120 2.83 -8.38 -0.23
N GLN A 121 3.04 -9.59 -0.78
CA GLN A 121 3.65 -10.70 -0.07
C GLN A 121 5.09 -10.36 0.35
N HIS A 122 5.91 -9.87 -0.57
CA HIS A 122 7.29 -9.53 -0.24
C HIS A 122 7.37 -8.43 0.82
N GLU A 123 6.72 -7.29 0.60
CA GLU A 123 6.88 -6.11 1.44
C GLU A 123 6.30 -6.27 2.84
N ASN A 124 5.29 -7.11 2.99
CA ASN A 124 4.61 -7.34 4.26
C ASN A 124 5.12 -8.58 4.99
N MET A 125 5.64 -9.60 4.30
CA MET A 125 5.98 -10.89 4.94
C MET A 125 7.46 -11.28 4.80
N GLU A 126 8.09 -11.03 3.66
CA GLU A 126 9.38 -11.64 3.31
C GLU A 126 10.56 -10.66 3.36
N CYS A 127 10.28 -9.36 3.22
CA CYS A 127 11.29 -8.32 3.14
C CYS A 127 12.08 -8.21 4.45
N LYS A 128 13.36 -8.59 4.41
CA LYS A 128 14.30 -8.46 5.54
C LYS A 128 14.62 -7.02 5.92
N TYR A 129 14.33 -6.07 5.03
CA TYR A 129 14.54 -4.64 5.25
C TYR A 129 13.25 -3.93 5.65
N ARG A 130 12.18 -4.67 5.98
CA ARG A 130 10.96 -4.07 6.53
C ARG A 130 11.23 -3.53 7.94
N ILE A 131 10.61 -2.42 8.26
CA ILE A 131 10.63 -1.84 9.60
C ILE A 131 9.58 -2.55 10.46
N GLN A 132 9.96 -2.93 11.68
CA GLN A 132 9.06 -3.46 12.69
C GLN A 132 9.22 -2.69 14.01
N ARG A 133 8.13 -2.56 14.76
CA ARG A 133 8.17 -2.02 16.12
C ARG A 133 8.70 -3.09 17.07
N CYS A 134 9.77 -2.77 17.79
CA CYS A 134 10.29 -3.63 18.84
C CYS A 134 9.26 -3.78 19.97
N SER A 135 8.95 -5.01 20.37
CA SER A 135 7.95 -5.30 21.42
C SER A 135 8.40 -4.90 22.82
N ARG A 136 9.68 -4.59 23.03
CA ARG A 136 10.25 -4.30 24.36
C ARG A 136 10.51 -2.83 24.61
N CYS A 137 11.04 -2.12 23.61
CA CYS A 137 11.42 -0.71 23.72
C CYS A 137 10.60 0.22 22.82
N GLU A 138 9.68 -0.35 22.03
CA GLU A 138 8.82 0.37 21.08
C GLU A 138 9.54 1.12 19.95
N GLN A 139 10.86 0.98 19.83
CA GLN A 139 11.63 1.57 18.74
C GLN A 139 11.35 0.85 17.41
N LEU A 140 11.33 1.62 16.33
CA LEU A 140 11.26 1.12 14.96
C LEU A 140 12.65 0.61 14.55
N ILE A 141 12.72 -0.67 14.18
CA ILE A 141 13.97 -1.33 13.80
C ILE A 141 13.78 -2.10 12.49
N LEU A 142 14.83 -2.17 11.68
CA LEU A 142 14.85 -3.04 10.50
C LEU A 142 14.89 -4.50 10.94
N LEU A 143 14.13 -5.36 10.26
CA LEU A 143 14.13 -6.79 10.57
C LEU A 143 15.54 -7.40 10.47
N SER A 144 16.36 -6.93 9.53
CA SER A 144 17.76 -7.33 9.35
C SER A 144 18.68 -6.95 10.52
N GLU A 145 18.29 -5.97 11.32
CA GLU A 145 19.08 -5.44 12.44
C GLU A 145 18.52 -5.85 13.81
N VAL A 146 17.50 -6.71 13.85
CA VAL A 146 16.88 -7.18 15.11
C VAL A 146 17.89 -7.87 16.03
N ASP A 147 18.78 -8.70 15.48
CA ASP A 147 19.79 -9.41 16.29
C ASP A 147 20.83 -8.48 16.91
N LYS A 148 21.05 -7.31 16.32
CA LYS A 148 21.96 -6.28 16.84
C LYS A 148 21.26 -5.26 17.73
N HIS A 149 19.93 -5.29 17.79
CA HIS A 149 19.15 -4.35 18.57
C HIS A 149 19.35 -4.65 20.07
N PRO A 150 19.91 -3.71 20.85
CA PRO A 150 20.21 -3.96 22.25
C PRO A 150 18.92 -4.25 23.03
N THR A 151 18.89 -5.41 23.69
CA THR A 151 17.80 -5.79 24.59
C THR A 151 17.92 -4.99 25.89
N PHE A 152 17.64 -3.69 25.84
CA PHE A 152 17.64 -2.88 27.06
C PHE A 152 16.51 -3.34 27.99
N PRO A 153 16.78 -3.53 29.30
CA PRO A 153 15.72 -3.56 30.29
C PRO A 153 15.09 -2.16 30.36
N ARG A 154 13.76 -2.09 30.49
CA ARG A 154 13.00 -0.84 30.59
C ARG A 154 13.66 0.15 31.57
N PRO A 155 13.64 1.47 31.32
CA PRO A 155 13.69 2.40 32.42
C PRO A 155 12.41 2.15 33.25
N PHE A 156 12.59 1.73 34.50
CA PHE A 156 11.59 2.00 35.51
C PHE A 156 11.41 3.51 35.57
N GLN A 157 10.23 4.01 35.22
CA GLN A 157 9.51 5.10 35.91
C GLN A 157 8.18 5.36 35.24
#